data_AF-A0A1G1F9S4-F1
#
_entry.id   AF-A0A1G1F9S4-F1
#
_cell.length_a   1.000
_cell.length_b   1.000
_cell.length_c   1.000
_cell.angle_alpha   90.00
_cell.angle_beta   90.00
_cell.angle_gamma   90.00
#
_symmetry.space_group_name_H-M   'P 1'
#
loop_
_entity.id
_entity.type
_entity.pdbx_description
1 polymer ?
#
loop_
_entity_poly.entity_id
_entity_poly.type
_entity_poly.pdbx_seq_one_letter_code
_entity_poly.pdbx_strand_id
1 'polypeptide(L)'
;MLDALQAKTVKNRKIAVKRMKGPVDVGACHVLFISPTEEGRLDDILQALKGHATLVAGDMERFARRGGMIGFIMERNKVGFEINENSAKRAGLQISSQLLKLARTVY
;
A
#
# COMPACT_ATOMS: atom_id res chain seq x y z
N MET A 1 14.61 5.60 2.27
CA MET A 1 13.52 6.60 2.07
C MET A 1 12.35 6.39 3.03
N LEU A 2 11.81 5.17 3.21
CA LEU A 2 10.80 4.92 4.25
C LEU A 2 11.30 5.13 5.68
N ASP A 3 12.61 5.02 5.89
CA ASP A 3 13.25 5.14 7.21
C ASP A 3 13.08 6.54 7.82
N ALA A 4 12.80 7.56 6.99
CA ALA A 4 12.44 8.91 7.44
C ALA A 4 11.07 8.98 8.14
N LEU A 5 10.26 7.91 8.08
CA LEU A 5 9.02 7.78 8.85
C LEU A 5 9.25 7.15 10.23
N GLN A 6 10.43 6.59 10.48
CA GLN A 6 10.74 5.94 11.74
C GLN A 6 10.49 6.90 12.91
N ALA A 7 9.78 6.42 13.93
CA ALA A 7 9.43 7.16 15.14
C ALA A 7 8.58 8.43 14.93
N LYS A 8 8.14 8.74 13.71
CA LYS A 8 7.10 9.75 13.49
C LYS A 8 5.80 9.28 14.13
N THR A 9 4.99 10.23 14.55
CA THR A 9 3.72 9.97 15.23
C THR A 9 2.56 10.45 14.38
N VAL A 10 1.55 9.60 14.22
CA VAL A 10 0.28 9.95 13.57
C VAL A 10 -0.84 9.64 14.55
N LYS A 11 -1.64 10.64 14.91
CA LYS A 11 -2.74 10.51 15.89
C LYS A 11 -2.31 9.76 17.16
N ASN A 12 -1.18 10.15 17.75
CA ASN A 12 -0.55 9.54 18.93
C ASN A 12 -0.05 8.09 18.77
N ARG A 13 0.00 7.55 17.55
CA ARG A 13 0.60 6.23 17.26
C ARG A 13 1.97 6.40 16.61
N LYS A 14 3.01 5.80 17.20
CA LYS A 14 4.36 5.79 16.63
C LYS A 14 4.43 4.86 15.43
N ILE A 15 5.09 5.32 14.38
CA ILE A 15 5.38 4.51 13.19
C ILE A 15 6.67 3.73 13.45
N ALA A 16 6.60 2.42 13.27
CA ALA A 16 7.75 1.52 13.21
C ALA A 16 7.91 1.01 11.78
N VAL A 17 9.07 1.28 11.19
CA VAL A 17 9.41 0.83 9.83
C VAL A 17 10.25 -0.43 9.95
N LYS A 18 9.78 -1.53 9.35
CA LYS A 18 10.50 -2.79 9.28
C LYS A 18 10.74 -3.16 7.82
N ARG A 19 11.98 -3.51 7.48
CA ARG A 19 12.34 -4.06 6.17
C ARG A 19 12.22 -5.57 6.26
N MET A 20 11.37 -6.15 5.41
CA MET A 20 11.16 -7.60 5.35
C MET A 20 11.91 -8.16 4.14
N LYS A 21 12.61 -9.27 4.32
CA LYS A 21 13.26 -10.05 3.26
C LYS A 21 12.77 -11.49 3.39
N GLY A 22 11.98 -11.96 2.42
CA GLY A 22 11.44 -13.32 2.44
C GLY A 22 9.90 -13.38 2.50
N PRO A 23 9.31 -14.57 2.73
CA PRO A 23 7.86 -14.74 2.82
C PRO A 23 7.27 -13.71 3.76
N VAL A 24 6.17 -13.10 3.35
CA VAL A 24 5.55 -12.02 4.11
C VAL A 24 4.85 -12.62 5.34
N ASP A 25 5.60 -12.82 6.43
CA ASP A 25 4.98 -12.85 7.76
C ASP A 25 4.59 -11.42 8.10
N VAL A 26 3.41 -11.04 7.61
CA VAL A 26 2.86 -9.70 7.78
C VAL A 26 2.60 -9.38 9.25
N GLY A 27 2.56 -10.37 10.15
CA GLY A 27 2.31 -10.19 11.58
C GLY A 27 1.31 -9.08 11.90
N ALA A 28 1.68 -8.19 12.82
CA ALA A 28 0.93 -6.96 13.13
C ALA A 28 1.33 -5.75 12.26
N CYS A 29 1.40 -5.93 10.94
CA CYS A 29 1.70 -4.84 10.00
C CYS A 29 0.41 -4.15 9.51
N HIS A 30 0.35 -2.84 9.70
CA HIS A 30 -0.81 -2.04 9.31
C HIS A 30 -0.73 -1.57 7.85
N VAL A 31 0.50 -1.33 7.36
CA VAL A 31 0.76 -0.84 6.00
C VAL A 31 1.97 -1.57 5.43
N LEU A 32 1.78 -2.29 4.33
CA LEU A 32 2.84 -2.88 3.55
C LEU A 32 3.11 -2.02 2.32
N PHE A 33 4.37 -1.61 2.14
CA PHE A 33 4.83 -0.98 0.91
C PHE A 33 5.64 -1.98 0.08
N ILE A 34 5.22 -2.22 -1.16
CA ILE A 34 5.87 -3.13 -2.10
C ILE A 34 6.69 -2.31 -3.09
N SER A 35 8.01 -2.54 -3.08
CA SER A 35 8.98 -1.88 -3.97
C SER A 35 8.82 -2.35 -5.43
N PRO A 36 9.15 -1.54 -6.44
CA PRO A 36 9.16 -1.97 -7.84
C PRO A 36 10.10 -3.15 -8.10
N THR A 37 11.14 -3.31 -7.28
CA THR A 37 12.04 -4.48 -7.33
C THR A 37 11.36 -5.81 -7.03
N GLU A 38 10.16 -5.79 -6.46
CA GLU A 38 9.35 -6.97 -6.13
C GLU A 38 8.29 -7.28 -7.18
N GLU A 39 8.27 -6.56 -8.31
CA GLU A 39 7.27 -6.72 -9.36
C GLU A 39 7.12 -8.16 -9.87
N GLY A 40 8.23 -8.90 -9.99
CA GLY A 40 8.23 -10.30 -10.42
C GLY A 40 7.57 -11.27 -9.42
N ARG A 41 7.32 -10.84 -8.18
CA ARG A 41 6.67 -11.62 -7.12
C ARG A 41 5.37 -10.98 -6.63
N LEU A 42 4.87 -9.95 -7.32
CA LEU A 42 3.74 -9.17 -6.85
C LEU A 42 2.52 -10.05 -6.57
N ASP A 43 2.18 -10.94 -7.50
CA ASP A 43 0.97 -11.76 -7.40
C ASP A 43 1.06 -12.74 -6.22
N ASP A 44 2.25 -13.34 -5.99
CA ASP A 44 2.50 -14.21 -4.84
C ASP A 44 2.39 -13.45 -3.52
N ILE A 45 2.94 -12.22 -3.46
CA ILE A 45 2.85 -11.35 -2.29
C ILE A 45 1.39 -10.99 -2.01
N LEU A 46 0.64 -10.55 -3.02
CA LEU A 46 -0.77 -10.19 -2.87
C LEU A 46 -1.62 -11.40 -2.47
N GLN A 47 -1.31 -12.59 -2.98
CA GLN A 47 -1.96 -13.84 -2.60
C GLN A 47 -1.71 -14.18 -1.13
N ALA A 48 -0.47 -14.05 -0.65
CA ALA A 48 -0.12 -14.30 0.75
C ALA A 48 -0.80 -13.31 1.72
N LEU A 49 -1.14 -12.11 1.24
CA LEU A 49 -1.80 -11.07 2.03
C LEU A 49 -3.32 -11.22 2.11
N LYS A 50 -3.93 -12.12 1.35
CA LYS A 50 -5.39 -12.35 1.42
C LYS A 50 -5.81 -12.70 2.86
N GLY A 51 -6.85 -12.03 3.34
CA GLY A 51 -7.36 -12.20 4.70
C GLY A 51 -6.65 -11.38 5.79
N HIS A 52 -5.54 -10.70 5.47
CA HIS A 52 -4.88 -9.80 6.42
C HIS A 52 -5.46 -8.38 6.30
N ALA A 53 -5.72 -7.74 7.44
CA ALA A 53 -6.16 -6.35 7.53
C ALA A 53 -4.97 -5.36 7.37
N THR A 54 -4.18 -5.54 6.30
CA THR A 54 -3.00 -4.74 6.00
C THR A 54 -3.25 -3.91 4.74
N LEU A 55 -3.04 -2.60 4.83
CA LEU A 55 -3.12 -1.72 3.67
C LEU A 55 -1.89 -1.95 2.77
N VAL A 56 -2.12 -2.29 1.50
CA VAL A 56 -1.04 -2.59 0.55
C VAL A 56 -0.84 -1.45 -0.43
N ALA A 57 0.34 -0.83 -0.40
CA ALA A 57 0.71 0.29 -1.24
C ALA A 57 1.99 0.01 -2.04
N GLY A 58 2.17 0.70 -3.17
CA GLY A 58 3.35 0.54 -4.02
C GLY A 58 3.39 1.62 -5.09
N ASP A 59 4.54 1.80 -5.73
CA ASP A 59 4.82 2.83 -6.73
C ASP A 59 5.25 2.25 -8.09
N MET A 60 4.98 0.95 -8.30
CA MET A 60 5.17 0.30 -9.59
C MET A 60 4.04 0.64 -10.57
N GLU A 61 4.33 0.49 -11.85
CA GLU A 61 3.38 0.81 -12.91
C GLU A 61 2.11 -0.05 -12.80
N ARG A 62 0.93 0.58 -12.94
CA ARG A 62 -0.38 -0.09 -12.89
C ARG A 62 -0.63 -0.89 -11.60
N PHE A 63 0.06 -0.59 -10.49
CA PHE A 63 -0.02 -1.33 -9.23
C PHE A 63 -1.45 -1.52 -8.71
N ALA A 64 -2.24 -0.44 -8.67
CA ALA A 64 -3.63 -0.49 -8.19
C ALA A 64 -4.49 -1.40 -9.09
N ARG A 65 -4.26 -1.39 -10.40
CA ARG A 65 -4.96 -2.27 -11.35
C ARG A 65 -4.59 -3.75 -11.19
N ARG A 66 -3.39 -4.03 -10.71
CA ARG A 66 -2.87 -5.40 -10.47
C ARG A 66 -3.27 -5.97 -9.10
N GLY A 67 -4.12 -5.27 -8.35
CA GLY A 67 -4.69 -5.77 -7.09
C GLY A 67 -4.07 -5.15 -5.83
N GLY A 68 -3.02 -4.34 -5.95
CA GLY A 68 -2.58 -3.44 -4.88
C GLY A 68 -3.66 -2.42 -4.52
N MET A 69 -3.66 -1.88 -3.30
CA MET A 69 -4.74 -0.99 -2.84
C MET A 69 -4.47 0.48 -3.14
N ILE A 70 -3.24 0.94 -2.95
CA ILE A 70 -2.82 2.32 -3.27
C ILE A 70 -1.60 2.27 -4.20
N GLY A 71 -1.76 2.77 -5.43
CA GLY A 71 -0.67 2.93 -6.39
C GLY A 71 -0.20 4.38 -6.43
N PHE A 72 1.05 4.65 -6.07
CA PHE A 72 1.64 5.98 -6.27
C PHE A 72 2.07 6.15 -7.72
N ILE A 73 1.76 7.32 -8.29
CA ILE A 73 2.10 7.67 -9.66
C ILE A 73 2.75 9.05 -9.71
N MET A 74 3.67 9.25 -10.66
CA MET A 74 4.24 10.57 -10.95
C MET A 74 3.47 11.23 -12.09
N GLU A 75 2.90 12.39 -11.84
CA GLU A 75 2.15 13.15 -12.84
C GLU A 75 2.58 14.62 -12.80
N ARG A 76 3.13 15.14 -13.91
CA ARG A 76 3.55 16.55 -14.04
C ARG A 76 4.45 17.01 -12.86
N ASN A 77 5.42 16.19 -12.48
CA ASN A 77 6.32 16.40 -11.34
C ASN A 77 5.63 16.46 -9.96
N LYS A 78 4.38 15.99 -9.84
CA LYS A 78 3.69 15.83 -8.55
C LYS A 78 3.38 14.36 -8.31
N VAL A 79 3.45 13.96 -7.04
CA VAL A 79 2.99 12.63 -6.62
C VAL A 79 1.47 12.62 -6.62
N GLY A 80 0.88 11.77 -7.44
CA GLY A 80 -0.53 11.40 -7.40
C GLY A 80 -0.69 9.97 -6.86
N PHE A 81 -1.93 9.53 -6.72
CA PHE A 81 -2.21 8.15 -6.39
C PHE A 81 -3.50 7.64 -7.04
N GLU A 82 -3.50 6.35 -7.33
CA GLU A 82 -4.65 5.56 -7.74
C GLU A 82 -5.07 4.66 -6.58
N ILE A 83 -6.36 4.35 -6.48
CA ILE A 83 -6.90 3.52 -5.41
C ILE A 83 -7.69 2.35 -6.01
N ASN A 84 -7.42 1.13 -5.55
CA ASN A 84 -8.30 -0.01 -5.76
C ASN A 84 -9.15 -0.21 -4.51
N GLU A 85 -10.33 0.39 -4.53
CA GLU A 85 -11.24 0.36 -3.38
C GLU A 85 -11.77 -1.06 -3.16
N ASN A 86 -11.95 -1.81 -4.24
CA ASN A 86 -12.38 -3.21 -4.19
C ASN A 86 -11.35 -4.10 -3.47
N SER A 87 -10.04 -3.91 -3.70
CA SER A 87 -8.99 -4.61 -2.97
C SER A 87 -8.96 -4.24 -1.49
N ALA A 88 -9.12 -2.95 -1.16
CA ALA A 88 -9.19 -2.52 0.24
C ALA A 88 -10.39 -3.14 0.97
N LYS A 89 -11.58 -3.13 0.35
CA LYS A 89 -12.80 -3.74 0.89
C LYS A 89 -12.63 -5.23 1.15
N ARG A 90 -11.99 -5.98 0.24
CA ARG A 90 -11.69 -7.41 0.44
C ARG A 90 -10.77 -7.71 1.61
N ALA A 91 -9.89 -6.77 1.97
CA ALA A 91 -9.05 -6.86 3.16
C ALA A 91 -9.75 -6.35 4.45
N GLY A 92 -11.05 -6.01 4.38
CA GLY A 92 -11.80 -5.46 5.50
C GLY A 92 -11.45 -4.01 5.84
N LEU A 93 -10.78 -3.30 4.91
CA LEU A 93 -10.38 -1.90 5.11
C LEU A 93 -11.37 -0.95 4.46
N GLN A 94 -11.71 0.12 5.18
CA GLN A 94 -12.52 1.21 4.66
C GLN A 94 -11.64 2.42 4.34
N ILE A 95 -11.64 2.82 3.08
CA ILE A 95 -10.95 4.04 2.64
C ILE A 95 -11.87 5.23 2.84
N SER A 96 -11.35 6.31 3.44
CA SER A 96 -12.16 7.50 3.67
C SER A 96 -12.57 8.15 2.34
N SER A 97 -13.81 8.64 2.28
CA SER A 97 -14.32 9.37 1.11
C SER A 97 -13.49 10.62 0.78
N GLN A 98 -12.89 11.24 1.79
CA GLN A 98 -11.95 12.36 1.60
C GLN A 98 -10.70 11.93 0.83
N LEU A 99 -10.14 10.74 1.11
CA LEU A 99 -8.98 10.24 0.39
C LEU A 99 -9.35 9.82 -1.04
N LEU A 100 -10.51 9.18 -1.23
CA LEU A 100 -11.01 8.81 -2.56
C LEU A 100 -11.16 10.03 -3.49
N LYS A 101 -11.63 11.17 -2.97
CA LYS A 101 -11.76 12.42 -3.75
C LYS A 101 -10.43 12.98 -4.27
N LEU A 102 -9.32 12.63 -3.62
CA LEU A 102 -7.98 13.08 -3.99
C LEU A 102 -7.30 12.10 -4.97
N ALA A 103 -7.84 10.89 -5.12
CA ALA A 103 -7.30 9.89 -6.03
C ALA A 103 -7.53 10.30 -7.49
N ARG A 104 -6.57 9.95 -8.35
CA ARG A 104 -6.72 10.15 -9.80
C ARG A 104 -7.72 9.19 -10.42
N THR A 105 -7.64 7.94 -10.00
CA THR A 105 -8.49 6.85 -10.47
C THR A 105 -8.88 5.98 -9.29
N VAL A 106 -10.11 5.50 -9.30
CA VAL A 106 -10.64 4.53 -8.34
C VAL A 106 -11.10 3.28 -9.10
N TYR A 107 -10.64 2.11 -8.67
CA TYR A 107 -10.94 0.79 -9.23
C TYR A 107 -11.73 -0.10 -8.27
#